data_AF-A0A2S5QYN8-F1
#
_entry.id   AF-A0A2S5QYN8-F1
#
_cell.length_a   1.000
_cell.length_b   1.000
_cell.length_c   1.000
_cell.angle_alpha   90.00
_cell.angle_beta   90.00
_cell.angle_gamma   90.00
#
_symmetry.space_group_name_H-M   'P 1'
#
loop_
_entity.id
_entity.type
_entity.pdbx_description
1 polymer ?
#
loop_
_entity_poly.entity_id
_entity_poly.type
_entity_poly.pdbx_seq_one_letter_code
_entity_poly.pdbx_strand_id
1 'polypeptide(L)'
;MSVKLSQFAALSNEKTLTSQKHILFVLSETELIAPVFNDLLQNKLQRCGADFQSLNKTPLNLDLPNGGTASFVVLKSVLTMFQKHTLLRKAVKPLLDENPEELAIFVFGDDATREAHACAAYYVATVNASQLPNHKG
;
A
#
# COMPACT_ATOMS: atom_id res chain seq x y z
N MET A 1 2.08 10.58 -16.93
CA MET A 1 1.44 11.27 -15.79
C MET A 1 2.38 11.11 -14.61
N SER A 2 2.92 12.22 -14.11
CA SER A 2 3.76 12.23 -12.92
C SER A 2 2.86 12.18 -11.68
N VAL A 3 2.88 11.05 -10.97
CA VAL A 3 2.15 10.90 -9.70
C VAL A 3 2.71 11.90 -8.70
N LYS A 4 1.85 12.76 -8.13
CA LYS A 4 2.25 13.68 -7.05
C LYS A 4 2.42 12.90 -5.75
N LEU A 5 3.56 13.12 -5.08
CA LEU A 5 3.90 12.49 -3.82
C LEU A 5 3.70 13.47 -2.66
N SER A 6 2.95 13.05 -1.66
CA SER A 6 2.76 13.78 -0.41
C SER A 6 3.22 12.90 0.76
N GLN A 7 4.24 13.36 1.52
CA GLN A 7 4.74 12.68 2.72
C GLN A 7 4.07 13.29 3.96
N PHE A 8 3.52 12.44 4.84
CA PHE A 8 2.98 12.86 6.13
C PHE A 8 3.83 12.22 7.25
N ALA A 9 4.42 13.04 8.12
CA ALA A 9 5.33 12.61 9.17
C ALA A 9 4.63 12.03 10.41
N ALA A 10 3.34 12.31 10.59
CA ALA A 10 2.51 11.72 11.65
C ALA A 10 1.67 10.58 11.07
N LEU A 11 1.38 9.55 11.88
CA LEU A 11 0.28 8.61 11.61
C LEU A 11 -0.98 9.45 11.39
N SER A 12 -1.34 9.63 10.12
CA SER A 12 -2.19 10.73 9.70
C SER A 12 -3.55 10.71 10.38
N ASN A 13 -4.03 11.90 10.73
CA ASN A 13 -5.36 12.15 11.27
C ASN A 13 -6.43 11.58 10.31
N GLU A 14 -7.55 11.09 10.84
CA GLU A 14 -8.59 10.37 10.05
C GLU A 14 -9.09 11.18 8.82
N LYS A 15 -9.08 12.50 8.93
CA LYS A 15 -9.43 13.44 7.85
C LYS A 15 -8.50 13.33 6.63
N THR A 16 -7.21 13.09 6.83
CA THR A 16 -6.26 12.96 5.72
C THR A 16 -6.47 11.61 5.02
N LEU A 17 -6.70 10.53 5.77
CA LEU A 17 -6.99 9.21 5.18
C LEU A 17 -8.27 9.21 4.35
N THR A 18 -9.34 9.84 4.86
CA THR A 18 -10.64 9.89 4.18
C THR A 18 -10.66 10.82 2.95
N SER A 19 -9.69 11.73 2.81
CA SER A 19 -9.56 12.59 1.63
C SER A 19 -8.88 11.90 0.43
N GLN A 20 -8.13 10.83 0.68
CA GLN A 20 -7.32 10.15 -0.34
C GLN A 20 -8.13 9.10 -1.09
N LYS A 21 -7.92 9.03 -2.40
CA LYS A 21 -8.63 8.09 -3.30
C LYS A 21 -7.85 6.81 -3.56
N HIS A 22 -6.52 6.85 -3.57
CA HIS A 22 -5.68 5.68 -3.82
C HIS A 22 -4.66 5.54 -2.70
N ILE A 23 -4.77 4.45 -1.95
CA ILE A 23 -4.00 4.27 -0.72
C ILE A 23 -3.27 2.93 -0.71
N LEU A 24 -1.98 2.96 -0.39
CA LEU A 24 -1.18 1.78 -0.07
C LEU A 24 -0.90 1.75 1.44
N PHE A 25 -1.33 0.68 2.10
CA PHE A 25 -1.01 0.37 3.49
C PHE A 25 0.08 -0.69 3.58
N VAL A 26 1.25 -0.30 4.06
CA VAL A 26 2.41 -1.18 4.30
C VAL A 26 2.50 -1.46 5.80
N LEU A 27 2.05 -2.64 6.19
CA LEU A 27 1.94 -3.06 7.57
C LEU A 27 3.17 -3.86 8.02
N SER A 28 3.49 -3.77 9.31
CA SER A 28 4.51 -4.60 9.96
C SER A 28 3.88 -5.90 10.51
N GLU A 29 4.71 -6.84 10.96
CA GLU A 29 4.26 -8.13 11.49
C GLU A 29 3.47 -8.00 12.81
N THR A 30 3.74 -6.94 13.56
CA THR A 30 3.26 -6.70 14.93
C THR A 30 2.16 -5.65 15.02
N GLU A 31 2.06 -4.74 14.05
CA GLU A 31 1.03 -3.70 14.04
C GLU A 31 -0.16 -4.10 13.17
N LEU A 32 -1.24 -4.50 13.84
CA LEU A 32 -2.52 -4.85 13.23
C LEU A 32 -3.35 -3.63 12.81
N ILE A 33 -2.89 -2.42 13.10
CA ILE A 33 -3.80 -1.29 13.25
C ILE A 33 -3.47 -0.25 12.19
N ALA A 34 -4.09 -0.39 11.01
CA ALA A 34 -4.63 0.79 10.35
C ALA A 34 -5.92 1.11 11.12
N PRO A 35 -5.91 2.08 12.08
CA PRO A 35 -7.06 2.29 12.96
C PRO A 35 -8.31 2.66 12.16
N VAL A 36 -8.08 3.31 11.01
CA VAL A 36 -9.08 3.64 10.02
C VAL A 36 -9.19 2.49 9.02
N PHE A 37 -10.40 1.99 8.80
CA PHE A 37 -10.76 0.87 7.90
C PHE A 37 -10.46 -0.56 8.38
N ASN A 38 -10.08 -0.77 9.64
CA ASN A 38 -9.89 -2.12 10.20
C ASN A 38 -11.12 -3.01 10.03
N ASP A 39 -12.33 -2.49 10.29
CA ASP A 39 -13.57 -3.26 10.13
C ASP A 39 -13.81 -3.66 8.66
N LEU A 40 -13.51 -2.77 7.71
CA LEU A 40 -13.60 -3.09 6.27
C LEU A 40 -12.59 -4.17 5.88
N LEU A 41 -11.36 -4.07 6.40
CA LEU A 41 -10.31 -5.05 6.16
C LEU A 41 -10.71 -6.42 6.71
N GLN A 42 -11.17 -6.50 7.96
CA GLN A 42 -11.61 -7.75 8.58
C GLN A 42 -12.79 -8.37 7.84
N ASN A 43 -13.80 -7.59 7.48
CA ASN A 43 -14.94 -8.06 6.71
C ASN A 43 -14.52 -8.62 5.34
N LYS A 44 -13.56 -7.95 4.67
CA LYS A 44 -13.05 -8.45 3.39
C LYS A 44 -12.20 -9.70 3.55
N LEU A 45 -11.35 -9.78 4.58
CA LEU A 45 -10.58 -10.97 4.92
C LEU A 45 -11.49 -12.18 5.17
N GLN A 46 -12.53 -12.01 5.98
CA GLN A 46 -13.54 -13.05 6.25
C GLN A 46 -14.25 -13.50 4.96
N ARG A 47 -14.69 -12.56 4.12
CA ARG A 47 -15.34 -12.87 2.84
C ARG A 47 -14.41 -13.59 1.85
N CYS A 48 -13.13 -13.28 1.87
CA CYS A 48 -12.12 -13.89 1.00
C CYS A 48 -11.52 -15.18 1.58
N GLY A 49 -11.93 -15.62 2.77
CA GLY A 49 -11.35 -16.78 3.45
C GLY A 49 -9.85 -16.63 3.75
N ALA A 50 -9.40 -15.39 3.94
CA ALA A 50 -8.00 -15.02 4.15
C ALA A 50 -7.77 -14.54 5.59
N ASP A 51 -6.56 -14.73 6.10
CA ASP A 51 -6.14 -14.22 7.40
C ASP A 51 -5.17 -13.03 7.24
N PHE A 52 -4.93 -12.29 8.31
CA PHE A 52 -3.96 -11.19 8.28
C PHE A 52 -2.56 -11.66 7.87
N GLN A 53 -2.18 -12.87 8.28
CA GLN A 53 -0.87 -13.45 7.93
C GLN A 53 -0.77 -13.76 6.44
N SER A 54 -1.86 -13.97 5.70
CA SER A 54 -1.82 -14.16 4.24
C SER A 54 -1.40 -12.91 3.47
N LEU A 55 -1.54 -11.72 4.06
CA LEU A 55 -1.16 -10.43 3.44
C LEU A 55 0.35 -10.30 3.18
N ASN A 56 1.17 -11.19 3.77
CA ASN A 56 2.61 -11.28 3.45
C ASN A 56 2.92 -12.04 2.15
N LYS A 57 1.92 -12.69 1.54
CA LYS A 57 2.02 -13.43 0.27
C LYS A 57 1.17 -12.81 -0.82
N THR A 58 -0.05 -12.40 -0.46
CA THR A 58 -1.03 -11.87 -1.38
C THR A 58 -1.61 -10.58 -0.80
N PRO A 59 -1.29 -9.41 -1.39
CA PRO A 59 -1.92 -8.16 -1.00
C PRO A 59 -3.44 -8.22 -1.17
N LEU A 60 -4.15 -7.48 -0.35
CA LEU A 60 -5.61 -7.38 -0.41
C LEU A 60 -6.03 -5.96 -0.76
N ASN A 61 -6.84 -5.83 -1.80
CA ASN A 61 -7.40 -4.55 -2.22
C ASN A 61 -8.83 -4.42 -1.72
N LEU A 62 -9.29 -3.23 -1.38
CA LEU A 62 -10.68 -2.95 -0.99
C LEU A 62 -11.11 -1.54 -1.39
N ASP A 63 -12.40 -1.41 -1.66
CA ASP A 63 -13.03 -0.13 -1.97
C ASP A 63 -13.37 0.59 -0.67
N LEU A 64 -13.05 1.87 -0.63
CA LEU A 64 -13.26 2.75 0.50
C LEU A 64 -14.65 3.42 0.42
N PRO A 65 -15.28 3.78 1.55
CA PRO A 65 -16.60 4.43 1.54
C PRO A 65 -16.65 5.77 0.81
N ASN A 66 -15.51 6.43 0.62
CA ASN A 66 -15.36 7.68 -0.13
C ASN A 66 -15.26 7.48 -1.66
N GLY A 67 -15.42 6.24 -2.14
CA GLY A 67 -15.27 5.87 -3.56
C GLY A 67 -13.82 5.71 -4.01
N GLY A 68 -12.86 5.72 -3.09
CA GLY A 68 -11.47 5.37 -3.35
C GLY A 68 -11.19 3.87 -3.24
N THR A 69 -9.93 3.48 -3.40
CA THR A 69 -9.43 2.12 -3.25
C THR A 69 -8.18 2.10 -2.39
N ALA A 70 -8.04 1.04 -1.59
CA ALA A 70 -6.90 0.81 -0.72
C ALA A 70 -6.32 -0.59 -0.96
N SER A 71 -4.98 -0.70 -0.99
CA SER A 71 -4.27 -1.98 -1.00
C SER A 71 -3.49 -2.18 0.29
N PHE A 72 -3.62 -3.36 0.88
CA PHE A 72 -2.99 -3.76 2.13
C PHE A 72 -1.95 -4.84 1.89
N VAL A 73 -0.77 -4.66 2.47
CA VAL A 73 0.34 -5.59 2.36
C VAL A 73 1.13 -5.65 3.66
N VAL A 74 1.56 -6.84 4.06
CA VAL A 74 2.41 -7.05 5.24
C VAL A 74 3.82 -7.37 4.79
N LEU A 75 4.80 -6.55 5.19
CA LEU A 75 6.21 -6.81 4.89
C LEU A 75 6.92 -7.43 6.10
N LYS A 76 7.17 -8.73 6.01
CA LYS A 76 7.95 -9.44 7.03
C LYS A 76 9.43 -9.10 6.96
N SER A 77 10.06 -9.06 8.13
CA SER A 77 11.50 -8.86 8.31
C SER A 77 12.32 -9.95 7.59
N VAL A 78 11.79 -11.18 7.57
CA VAL A 78 12.43 -12.36 6.96
C VAL A 78 12.49 -12.33 5.42
N LEU A 79 11.73 -11.44 4.78
CA LEU A 79 11.66 -11.37 3.32
C LEU A 79 12.92 -10.73 2.75
N THR A 80 13.44 -11.31 1.67
CA THR A 80 14.51 -10.67 0.89
C THR A 80 14.00 -9.40 0.20
N MET A 81 14.91 -8.49 -0.17
CA MET A 81 14.53 -7.26 -0.86
C MET A 81 13.73 -7.52 -2.15
N PHE A 82 14.11 -8.55 -2.91
CA PHE A 82 13.38 -8.97 -4.10
C PHE A 82 11.94 -9.42 -3.79
N GLN A 83 11.75 -10.19 -2.71
CA GLN A 83 10.42 -10.62 -2.27
C GLN A 83 9.57 -9.44 -1.80
N LYS A 84 10.15 -8.51 -1.03
CA LYS A 84 9.48 -7.26 -0.62
C LYS A 84 9.03 -6.45 -1.83
N HIS A 85 9.93 -6.22 -2.79
CA HIS A 85 9.60 -5.51 -4.03
C HIS A 85 8.52 -6.21 -4.87
N THR A 86 8.58 -7.53 -4.98
CA THR A 86 7.58 -8.31 -5.70
C THR A 86 6.20 -8.17 -5.07
N LEU A 87 6.12 -8.23 -3.73
CA LEU A 87 4.88 -8.10 -2.98
C LEU A 87 4.31 -6.68 -3.09
N LEU A 88 5.16 -5.66 -2.91
CA LEU A 88 4.79 -4.26 -3.10
C LEU A 88 4.28 -3.98 -4.51
N ARG A 89 4.93 -4.54 -5.55
CA ARG A 89 4.48 -4.37 -6.93
C ARG A 89 3.08 -4.94 -7.14
N LYS A 90 2.79 -6.11 -6.56
CA LYS A 90 1.44 -6.71 -6.60
C LYS A 90 0.41 -5.83 -5.89
N ALA A 91 0.77 -5.20 -4.78
CA ALA A 91 -0.12 -4.31 -4.02
C ALA A 91 -0.40 -3.01 -4.79
N VAL A 92 0.64 -2.43 -5.39
CA VAL A 92 0.57 -1.15 -6.10
C VAL A 92 -0.13 -1.27 -7.46
N LYS A 93 0.04 -2.40 -8.17
CA LYS A 93 -0.53 -2.60 -9.52
C LYS A 93 -2.01 -2.20 -9.66
N PRO A 94 -2.95 -2.76 -8.89
CA PRO A 94 -4.37 -2.39 -9.00
C PRO A 94 -4.63 -0.90 -8.72
N LEU A 95 -3.82 -0.25 -7.88
CA LEU A 95 -3.95 1.19 -7.62
C LEU A 95 -3.49 2.00 -8.84
N LEU A 96 -2.39 1.59 -9.50
CA LEU A 96 -1.88 2.28 -10.68
C LEU A 96 -2.67 2.00 -11.96
N ASP A 97 -3.31 0.84 -12.07
CA ASP A 97 -4.17 0.48 -13.21
C ASP A 97 -5.38 1.46 -13.32
N GLU A 98 -5.76 2.13 -12.21
CA GLU A 98 -6.78 3.18 -12.18
C GLU A 98 -6.26 4.59 -12.59
N ASN A 99 -4.99 4.72 -12.96
CA ASN A 99 -4.33 5.99 -13.32
C ASN A 99 -4.52 7.11 -12.28
N PRO A 100 -4.06 6.89 -11.03
CA PRO A 100 -4.27 7.84 -9.95
C PRO A 100 -3.48 9.14 -10.17
N GLU A 101 -4.08 10.28 -9.83
CA GLU A 101 -3.37 11.56 -9.78
C GLU A 101 -2.39 11.61 -8.60
N GLU A 102 -2.78 11.00 -7.48
CA GLU A 102 -2.03 10.93 -6.23
C GLU A 102 -2.10 9.51 -5.65
N LEU A 103 -0.98 9.02 -5.12
CA LEU A 103 -0.92 7.75 -4.40
C LEU A 103 -0.40 7.99 -2.98
N ALA A 104 -1.25 7.76 -1.99
CA ALA A 104 -0.86 7.88 -0.58
C ALA A 104 -0.24 6.56 -0.10
N ILE A 105 0.95 6.62 0.52
CA ILE A 105 1.63 5.46 1.10
C ILE A 105 1.71 5.64 2.61
N PHE A 106 1.07 4.74 3.36
CA PHE A 106 1.15 4.67 4.81
C PHE A 106 1.98 3.47 5.24
N VAL A 107 3.00 3.72 6.05
CA VAL A 107 3.96 2.69 6.47
C VAL A 107 3.99 2.61 7.99
N PHE A 108 3.86 1.38 8.50
CA PHE A 108 3.71 1.06 9.91
C PHE A 108 4.91 0.24 10.42
N GLY A 109 5.13 0.24 11.73
CA GLY A 109 6.28 -0.35 12.40
C GLY A 109 7.18 0.65 13.14
N ASP A 110 8.20 0.11 13.81
CA ASP A 110 9.26 0.90 14.45
C ASP A 110 10.03 1.77 13.45
N ASP A 111 10.76 2.77 13.96
CA ASP A 111 11.40 3.79 13.10
C ASP A 111 12.31 3.18 12.02
N ALA A 112 13.12 2.17 12.35
CA ALA A 112 14.04 1.55 11.40
C ALA A 112 13.30 0.69 10.36
N THR A 113 12.31 -0.09 10.79
CA THR A 113 11.46 -0.89 9.90
C THR A 113 10.64 0.00 8.98
N ARG A 114 10.07 1.09 9.52
CA ARG A 114 9.26 2.05 8.79
C ARG A 114 10.08 2.76 7.72
N GLU A 115 11.30 3.20 8.03
CA GLU A 115 12.21 3.80 7.05
C GLU A 115 12.51 2.84 5.90
N ALA A 116 12.96 1.61 6.21
CA ALA A 116 13.30 0.62 5.19
C ALA A 116 12.10 0.26 4.29
N HIS A 117 10.92 0.08 4.88
CA HIS A 117 9.69 -0.23 4.15
C HIS A 117 9.20 0.97 3.33
N ALA A 118 9.35 2.20 3.83
CA ALA A 118 9.01 3.41 3.10
C ALA A 118 9.91 3.59 1.87
N CYS A 119 11.23 3.39 2.00
CA CYS A 119 12.15 3.43 0.87
C CYS A 119 11.77 2.40 -0.21
N ALA A 120 11.48 1.15 0.21
CA ALA A 120 11.08 0.10 -0.72
C ALA A 120 9.74 0.40 -1.41
N ALA A 121 8.73 0.84 -0.65
CA ALA A 121 7.41 1.19 -1.19
C ALA A 121 7.49 2.37 -2.16
N TYR A 122 8.26 3.40 -1.82
CA TYR A 122 8.51 4.55 -2.69
C TYR A 122 9.20 4.14 -4.00
N TYR A 123 10.28 3.36 -3.90
CA TYR A 123 11.01 2.87 -5.08
C TYR A 123 10.07 2.07 -6.00
N VAL A 124 9.32 1.13 -5.45
CA VAL A 124 8.40 0.30 -6.23
C VAL A 124 7.29 1.14 -6.86
N ALA A 125 6.66 2.04 -6.10
CA ALA A 125 5.59 2.88 -6.61
C ALA A 125 6.06 3.78 -7.76
N THR A 126 7.21 4.44 -7.60
CA THR A 126 7.75 5.37 -8.60
C THR A 126 8.21 4.67 -9.87
N VAL A 127 8.92 3.55 -9.74
CA VAL A 127 9.37 2.77 -10.91
C VAL A 127 8.18 2.22 -11.70
N ASN A 128 7.15 1.71 -11.02
CA ASN A 128 5.98 1.14 -11.71
C ASN A 128 4.98 2.20 -12.21
N ALA A 129 4.99 3.41 -11.66
CA ALA A 129 4.19 4.54 -12.15
C ALA A 129 4.86 5.30 -13.32
N SER A 130 6.15 5.08 -13.55
CA SER A 130 6.89 5.75 -14.61
C SER A 130 6.34 5.39 -16.00
N GLN A 131 6.17 6.40 -16.86
CA GLN A 131 5.80 6.16 -18.24
C GLN A 131 7.00 5.60 -19.00
N LEU A 132 6.92 4.32 -19.38
CA LEU A 132 7.92 3.71 -20.23
C LEU A 132 7.84 4.32 -21.64
N PRO A 133 8.99 4.59 -22.29
CA PRO A 133 9.02 5.00 -23.68
C PRO A 133 8.32 3.95 -24.55
N ASN A 134 7.24 4.34 -25.21
CA ASN A 134 6.53 3.45 -26.11
C ASN A 134 7.23 3.50 -27.48
N HIS A 135 8.26 2.67 -27.66
CA HIS A 135 8.85 2.45 -28.98
C HIS A 135 7.93 1.55 -29.80
N LYS A 136 6.79 2.09 -30.23
CA LYS A 136 6.05 1.52 -31.36
C LYS A 136 6.85 1.85 -32.62
N GLY A 137 7.66 0.90 -33.07
CA GLY A 137 8.15 0.81 -34.45
C GLY A 137 7.12 0.13 -35.33
#